data_AF-A0A3C0ET50-F1
#
_entry.id   AF-A0A3C0ET50-F1
#
_cell.length_a   1.000
_cell.length_b   1.000
_cell.length_c   1.000
_cell.angle_alpha   90.00
_cell.angle_beta   90.00
_cell.angle_gamma   90.00
#
_symmetry.space_group_name_H-M   'P 1'
#
loop_
_entity.id
_entity.type
_entity.pdbx_description
1 polymer ?
#
loop_
_entity_poly.entity_id
_entity_poly.type
_entity_poly.pdbx_seq_one_letter_code
_entity_poly.pdbx_strand_id
1 'polypeptide(L)'
;MPTINSPANDYSPLAGTYDELLDASGNMHPQWGKLVEGFAQMGAQTVNSRWVNAQRLIQDNGVTYNVYGDPHGMERPWALDPVPLVIAHDEWAKLEKALIQRAFVLNHVLTNLHGSRSLITSNVLPADMVYANPHFLRPCTAIRQRKDQHLVLYGVDIARNPAGQWWVVDDRTQAPSGAGYALENRVVMSRTFPNLFR
;
A
#
# COMPACT_ATOMS: atom_id res chain seq x y z
N MET A 1 15.39 -3.88 -34.36
CA MET A 1 14.97 -3.81 -32.94
C MET A 1 14.22 -5.11 -32.67
N PRO A 2 14.69 -6.00 -31.79
CA PRO A 2 14.07 -7.31 -31.66
C PRO A 2 12.66 -7.12 -31.10
N THR A 3 11.67 -7.40 -31.95
CA THR A 3 10.26 -7.53 -31.61
C THR A 3 10.10 -8.82 -30.81
N ILE A 4 10.46 -8.76 -29.53
CA ILE A 4 10.03 -9.78 -28.57
C ILE A 4 8.51 -9.57 -28.46
N ASN A 5 7.74 -10.64 -28.64
CA ASN A 5 6.30 -10.66 -28.35
C ASN A 5 6.10 -10.20 -26.90
N SER A 6 5.83 -8.92 -26.72
CA SER A 6 5.58 -8.36 -25.40
C SER A 6 4.24 -8.90 -24.92
N PRO A 7 4.15 -9.43 -23.69
CA PRO A 7 2.87 -9.83 -23.11
C PRO A 7 1.88 -8.64 -23.00
N ALA A 8 2.35 -7.41 -23.18
CA ALA A 8 1.52 -6.21 -23.23
C ALA A 8 0.90 -5.90 -24.61
N ASN A 9 1.19 -6.66 -25.67
CA ASN A 9 0.73 -6.32 -27.03
C ASN A 9 -0.80 -6.38 -27.19
N ASP A 10 -1.48 -7.22 -26.43
CA ASP A 10 -2.95 -7.34 -26.42
C ASP A 10 -3.59 -6.56 -25.25
N TYR A 11 -2.80 -5.79 -24.50
CA TYR A 11 -3.28 -5.01 -23.37
C TYR A 11 -3.86 -3.68 -23.84
N SER A 12 -5.06 -3.35 -23.34
CA SER A 12 -5.72 -2.07 -23.61
C SER A 12 -6.11 -1.41 -22.28
N PRO A 13 -5.61 -0.19 -22.01
CA PRO A 13 -5.99 0.57 -20.83
C PRO A 13 -7.51 0.82 -20.76
N LEU A 14 -8.03 0.89 -19.54
CA LEU A 14 -9.42 1.31 -19.31
C LEU A 14 -9.57 2.81 -19.65
N ALA A 15 -10.68 3.14 -20.32
CA ALA A 15 -10.95 4.52 -20.71
C ALA A 15 -11.20 5.41 -19.48
N GLY A 16 -10.59 6.60 -19.47
CA GLY A 16 -10.79 7.59 -18.41
C GLY A 16 -10.07 7.29 -17.08
N THR A 17 -9.17 6.31 -17.06
CA THR A 17 -8.34 5.99 -15.89
C THR A 17 -6.86 6.17 -16.19
N TYR A 18 -6.08 6.44 -15.15
CA TYR A 18 -4.63 6.37 -15.25
C TYR A 18 -4.20 4.91 -15.34
N ASP A 19 -3.34 4.59 -16.30
CA ASP A 19 -2.80 3.24 -16.50
C ASP A 19 -1.37 3.16 -15.98
N GLU A 20 -1.07 2.13 -15.19
CA GLU A 20 0.26 2.00 -14.59
C GLU A 20 1.31 1.55 -15.60
N LEU A 21 0.92 0.80 -16.64
CA LEU A 21 1.82 0.19 -17.61
C LEU A 21 2.06 1.09 -18.82
N LEU A 22 1.01 1.68 -19.39
CA LEU A 22 1.06 2.46 -20.63
C LEU A 22 0.70 3.93 -20.39
N ASP A 23 1.39 4.83 -21.10
CA ASP A 23 1.04 6.24 -21.15
C ASP A 23 -0.15 6.52 -22.09
N ALA A 24 -0.61 7.77 -22.13
CA ALA A 24 -1.73 8.20 -23.00
C ALA A 24 -1.45 8.05 -24.51
N SER A 25 -0.19 7.87 -24.92
CA SER A 25 0.21 7.61 -26.30
C SER A 25 0.36 6.11 -26.59
N GLY A 26 0.09 5.24 -25.60
CA GLY A 26 0.24 3.79 -25.69
C GLY A 26 1.68 3.30 -25.49
N ASN A 27 2.62 4.15 -25.07
CA ASN A 27 3.98 3.72 -24.81
C ASN A 27 4.12 3.18 -23.39
N MET A 28 4.90 2.12 -23.23
CA MET A 28 5.17 1.56 -21.90
C MET A 28 5.99 2.54 -21.04
N HIS A 29 5.56 2.72 -19.79
CA HIS A 29 6.29 3.47 -18.80
C HIS A 29 7.67 2.82 -18.51
N PRO A 30 8.78 3.59 -18.49
CA PRO A 30 10.13 3.02 -18.43
C PRO A 30 10.39 2.08 -17.23
N GLN A 31 9.79 2.35 -16.07
CA GLN A 31 9.97 1.53 -14.87
C GLN A 31 9.48 0.08 -15.06
N TRP A 32 8.53 -0.16 -15.97
CA TRP A 32 8.01 -1.49 -16.27
C TRP A 32 8.90 -2.32 -17.19
N GLY A 33 9.83 -1.69 -17.91
CA GLY A 33 10.61 -2.33 -18.96
C GLY A 33 11.32 -3.60 -18.52
N LYS A 34 12.05 -3.56 -17.40
CA LYS A 34 12.76 -4.73 -16.86
C LYS A 34 11.82 -5.87 -16.47
N LEU A 35 10.68 -5.54 -15.88
CA LEU A 35 9.72 -6.55 -15.42
C LEU A 35 9.06 -7.24 -16.62
N VAL A 36 8.58 -6.45 -17.59
CA VAL A 36 7.93 -6.97 -18.80
C VAL A 36 8.90 -7.78 -19.64
N GLU A 37 10.14 -7.31 -19.83
CA GLU A 37 11.18 -8.06 -20.53
C GLU A 37 11.49 -9.39 -19.81
N GLY A 38 11.62 -9.36 -18.48
CA GLY A 38 11.89 -10.57 -17.71
C GLY A 38 10.76 -11.60 -17.79
N PHE A 39 9.50 -11.18 -17.81
CA PHE A 39 8.37 -12.08 -18.09
C PHE A 39 8.38 -12.60 -19.52
N ALA A 40 8.68 -11.74 -20.50
CA ALA A 40 8.74 -12.13 -21.92
C ALA A 40 9.84 -13.18 -22.18
N GLN A 41 11.03 -13.00 -21.58
CA GLN A 41 12.13 -13.96 -21.67
C GLN A 41 11.82 -15.31 -21.01
N MET A 42 11.01 -15.30 -19.94
CA MET A 42 10.60 -16.52 -19.23
C MET A 42 9.55 -17.32 -20.02
N GLY A 43 8.67 -16.64 -20.75
CA GLY A 43 7.58 -17.24 -21.50
C GLY A 43 6.39 -17.64 -20.63
N ALA A 44 5.18 -17.52 -21.21
CA ALA A 44 3.92 -17.68 -20.47
C ALA A 44 3.77 -19.02 -19.75
N GLN A 45 4.24 -20.13 -20.36
CA GLN A 45 4.15 -21.46 -19.76
C GLN A 45 4.97 -21.54 -18.47
N THR A 46 6.21 -21.07 -18.49
CA THR A 46 7.07 -21.09 -17.30
C THR A 46 6.57 -20.13 -16.23
N VAL A 47 6.08 -18.95 -16.61
CA VAL A 47 5.44 -18.01 -15.66
C VAL A 47 4.27 -18.68 -14.96
N ASN A 48 3.37 -19.32 -15.72
CA ASN A 48 2.20 -20.00 -15.17
C ASN A 48 2.59 -21.18 -14.27
N SER A 49 3.56 -22.01 -14.68
CA SER A 49 4.03 -23.13 -13.84
C SER A 49 4.65 -22.66 -12.52
N ARG A 50 5.40 -21.55 -12.54
CA ARG A 50 5.95 -20.95 -11.31
C ARG A 50 4.85 -20.35 -10.46
N TRP A 51 3.85 -19.73 -11.08
CA TRP A 51 2.73 -19.14 -10.38
C TRP A 51 1.88 -20.18 -9.64
N VAL A 52 1.62 -21.34 -10.24
CA VAL A 52 0.95 -22.47 -9.57
C VAL A 52 1.72 -22.91 -8.31
N ASN A 53 3.05 -22.94 -8.38
CA ASN A 53 3.87 -23.28 -7.21
C ASN A 53 3.82 -22.18 -6.14
N ALA A 54 3.77 -20.90 -6.54
CA ALA A 54 3.61 -19.78 -5.61
C ALA A 54 2.28 -19.83 -4.86
N GLN A 55 1.19 -20.15 -5.56
CA GLN A 55 -0.13 -20.31 -4.96
C GLN A 55 -0.16 -21.43 -3.91
N ARG A 56 0.52 -22.56 -4.18
CA ARG A 56 0.71 -23.63 -3.18
C ARG A 56 1.51 -23.15 -1.98
N LEU A 57 2.59 -22.41 -2.20
CA LEU A 57 3.40 -21.85 -1.11
C LEU A 57 2.58 -20.90 -0.22
N ILE A 58 1.71 -20.07 -0.80
CA ILE A 58 0.81 -19.18 -0.02
C ILE A 58 -0.15 -20.02 0.85
N GLN A 59 -0.71 -21.10 0.30
CA GLN A 59 -1.57 -22.02 1.04
C GLN A 59 -0.82 -22.73 2.16
N ASP A 60 0.38 -23.26 1.87
CA ASP A 60 1.22 -23.97 2.84
C ASP A 60 1.71 -23.06 3.98
N ASN A 61 1.96 -21.78 3.67
CA ASN A 61 2.30 -20.77 4.68
C ASN A 61 1.10 -20.39 5.57
N GLY A 62 -0.12 -20.84 5.25
CA GLY A 62 -1.33 -20.54 6.01
C GLY A 62 -1.74 -19.06 5.97
N VAL A 63 -1.37 -18.32 4.93
CA VAL A 63 -1.71 -16.89 4.81
C VAL A 63 -3.18 -16.74 4.43
N THR A 64 -4.00 -16.38 5.41
CA THR A 64 -5.45 -16.20 5.25
C THR A 64 -5.84 -14.73 5.37
N TYR A 65 -6.87 -14.32 4.62
CA TYR A 65 -7.52 -13.02 4.79
C TYR A 65 -8.65 -13.16 5.80
N ASN A 66 -8.50 -12.52 6.96
CA ASN A 66 -9.54 -12.45 7.96
C ASN A 66 -10.48 -11.28 7.65
N VAL A 67 -11.67 -11.60 7.13
CA VAL A 67 -12.74 -10.60 6.99
C VAL A 67 -13.27 -10.29 8.37
N TYR A 68 -12.91 -9.13 8.93
CA TYR A 68 -13.48 -8.65 10.18
C TYR A 68 -15.01 -8.52 10.02
N GLY A 69 -15.78 -9.37 10.72
CA GLY A 69 -17.23 -9.31 10.77
C GLY A 69 -18.00 -10.33 9.91
N ASP A 70 -17.34 -11.31 9.29
CA ASP A 70 -18.06 -12.44 8.65
C ASP A 70 -18.59 -13.43 9.71
N PRO A 71 -19.91 -13.59 9.88
CA PRO A 71 -20.49 -14.51 10.87
C PRO A 71 -20.17 -15.99 10.63
N HIS A 72 -19.65 -16.34 9.45
CA HIS A 72 -19.21 -17.69 9.12
C HIS A 72 -17.72 -17.96 9.37
N GLY A 73 -16.94 -16.94 9.78
CA GLY A 73 -15.52 -17.11 10.08
C GLY A 73 -14.71 -17.67 8.90
N MET A 74 -15.14 -17.41 7.66
CA MET A 74 -14.57 -18.00 6.48
C MET A 74 -13.19 -17.38 6.20
N GLU A 75 -12.14 -18.07 6.64
CA GLU A 75 -10.77 -17.81 6.19
C GLU A 75 -10.71 -17.98 4.66
N ARG A 76 -10.46 -16.88 3.95
CA ARG A 76 -10.22 -16.94 2.51
C ARG A 76 -8.70 -17.01 2.27
N PRO A 77 -8.21 -17.89 1.39
CA PRO A 77 -6.82 -17.88 0.99
C PRO A 77 -6.42 -16.49 0.48
N TRP A 78 -5.25 -16.01 0.87
CA TRP A 78 -4.73 -14.74 0.37
C TRP A 78 -4.53 -14.80 -1.15
N ALA A 79 -5.19 -13.90 -1.87
CA ALA A 79 -5.11 -13.81 -3.33
C ALA A 79 -4.03 -12.80 -3.72
N LEU A 80 -2.83 -13.32 -3.99
CA LEU A 80 -1.73 -12.52 -4.54
C LEU A 80 -1.83 -12.48 -6.06
N ASP A 81 -1.43 -11.36 -6.67
CA ASP A 81 -1.21 -11.24 -8.12
C ASP A 81 0.29 -11.44 -8.43
N PRO A 82 0.68 -12.21 -9.47
CA PRO A 82 2.08 -12.40 -9.85
C PRO A 82 2.74 -11.15 -10.44
N VAL A 83 1.97 -10.14 -10.85
CA VAL A 83 2.47 -8.90 -11.42
C VAL A 83 2.51 -7.84 -10.31
N PRO A 84 3.70 -7.47 -9.80
CA PRO A 84 3.80 -6.43 -8.78
C PRO A 84 3.44 -5.05 -9.36
N LEU A 85 2.91 -4.17 -8.52
CA LEU A 85 2.84 -2.75 -8.84
C LEU A 85 4.25 -2.15 -8.83
N VAL A 86 4.69 -1.62 -9.97
CA VAL A 86 6.00 -0.98 -10.10
C VAL A 86 5.88 0.53 -9.95
N ILE A 87 6.44 1.07 -8.88
CA ILE A 87 6.51 2.52 -8.62
C ILE A 87 7.93 2.99 -8.94
N ALA A 88 8.06 4.06 -9.72
CA ALA A 88 9.37 4.64 -10.06
C ALA A 88 10.07 5.20 -8.80
N HIS A 89 11.41 5.14 -8.76
CA HIS A 89 12.18 5.58 -7.59
C HIS A 89 11.86 7.03 -7.18
N ASP A 90 11.90 7.96 -8.12
CA ASP A 90 11.66 9.39 -7.85
C ASP A 90 10.23 9.67 -7.40
N GLU A 91 9.29 8.86 -7.88
CA GLU A 91 7.89 8.91 -7.47
C GLU A 91 7.73 8.41 -6.03
N TRP A 92 8.29 7.24 -5.73
CA TRP A 92 8.27 6.68 -4.38
C TRP A 92 8.94 7.61 -3.36
N ALA A 93 10.09 8.20 -3.70
CA ALA A 93 10.80 9.11 -2.81
C ALA A 93 9.97 10.36 -2.45
N LYS A 94 9.21 10.90 -3.41
CA LYS A 94 8.28 12.02 -3.17
C LYS A 94 7.11 11.57 -2.29
N LEU A 95 6.52 10.43 -2.60
CA LEU A 95 5.40 9.86 -1.85
C LEU A 95 5.80 9.55 -0.40
N GLU A 96 6.90 8.84 -0.19
CA GLU A 96 7.48 8.52 1.12
C GLU A 96 7.66 9.78 1.97
N LYS A 97 8.29 10.83 1.41
CA LYS A 97 8.50 12.10 2.12
C LYS A 97 7.17 12.74 2.55
N ALA A 98 6.16 12.71 1.68
CA ALA A 98 4.83 13.27 1.98
C ALA A 98 4.11 12.45 3.06
N LEU A 99 4.19 11.11 3.02
CA LEU A 99 3.58 10.23 4.00
C LEU A 99 4.26 10.34 5.37
N ILE A 100 5.59 10.47 5.41
CA ILE A 100 6.34 10.75 6.65
C ILE A 100 5.90 12.09 7.26
N GLN A 101 5.79 13.14 6.43
CA GLN A 101 5.30 14.44 6.89
C GLN A 101 3.89 14.35 7.46
N ARG A 102 2.99 13.62 6.79
CA ARG A 102 1.62 13.40 7.27
C ARG A 102 1.58 12.68 8.61
N ALA A 103 2.35 11.59 8.75
CA ALA A 103 2.46 10.85 10.00
C ALA A 103 2.96 11.74 11.16
N PHE A 104 3.94 12.62 10.87
CA PHE A 104 4.46 13.59 11.84
C PHE A 104 3.37 14.58 12.29
N VAL A 105 2.62 15.15 11.34
CA VAL A 105 1.49 16.05 11.65
C VAL A 105 0.45 15.33 12.51
N LEU A 106 0.04 14.12 12.15
CA LEU A 106 -0.94 13.35 12.91
C LEU A 106 -0.46 13.01 14.33
N ASN A 107 0.82 12.63 14.48
CA ASN A 107 1.43 12.43 15.81
C ASN A 107 1.37 13.70 16.66
N HIS A 108 1.69 14.86 16.07
CA HIS A 108 1.64 16.14 16.78
C HIS A 108 0.23 16.55 17.17
N VAL A 109 -0.76 16.32 16.30
CA VAL A 109 -2.17 16.53 16.63
C VAL A 109 -2.56 15.66 17.83
N LEU A 110 -2.27 14.35 17.78
CA LEU A 110 -2.61 13.43 18.87
C LEU A 110 -1.92 13.82 20.19
N THR A 111 -0.62 14.13 20.14
CA THR A 111 0.17 14.61 21.28
C THR A 111 -0.42 15.89 21.87
N ASN A 112 -0.83 16.83 21.02
CA ASN A 112 -1.43 18.08 21.47
C ASN A 112 -2.78 17.87 22.15
N LEU A 113 -3.67 17.06 21.55
CA LEU A 113 -5.01 16.80 22.06
C LEU A 113 -5.01 16.10 23.44
N HIS A 114 -4.04 15.23 23.70
CA HIS A 114 -3.85 14.58 25.01
C HIS A 114 -2.93 15.35 25.97
N GLY A 115 -2.29 16.42 25.49
CA GLY A 115 -1.36 17.27 26.24
C GLY A 115 -1.88 18.69 26.44
N SER A 116 -1.19 19.67 25.83
CA SER A 116 -1.42 21.11 26.04
C SER A 116 -2.74 21.63 25.45
N ARG A 117 -3.32 20.92 24.47
CA ARG A 117 -4.56 21.27 23.76
C ARG A 117 -4.54 22.65 23.11
N SER A 118 -3.35 23.12 22.74
CA SER A 118 -3.21 24.43 22.10
C SER A 118 -3.93 24.50 20.75
N LEU A 119 -4.12 23.39 20.03
CA LEU A 119 -4.90 23.35 18.79
C LEU A 119 -6.38 23.70 19.03
N ILE A 120 -6.92 23.38 20.19
CA ILE A 120 -8.28 23.75 20.59
C ILE A 120 -8.31 25.21 21.03
N THR A 121 -7.41 25.61 21.94
CA THR A 121 -7.43 26.98 22.49
C THR A 121 -7.04 28.06 21.48
N SER A 122 -6.35 27.69 20.39
CA SER A 122 -6.06 28.56 19.24
C SER A 122 -7.08 28.47 18.11
N ASN A 123 -8.20 27.77 18.29
CA ASN A 123 -9.28 27.59 17.31
C ASN A 123 -8.85 26.92 15.98
N VAL A 124 -7.75 26.17 15.97
CA VAL A 124 -7.37 25.34 14.81
C VAL A 124 -8.27 24.11 14.71
N LEU A 125 -8.64 23.51 15.84
CA LEU A 125 -9.58 22.40 15.92
C LEU A 125 -10.79 22.79 16.80
N PRO A 126 -12.03 22.63 16.31
CA PRO A 126 -13.22 22.84 17.12
C PRO A 126 -13.25 21.89 18.32
N ALA A 127 -13.54 22.44 19.50
CA ALA A 127 -13.56 21.68 20.75
C ALA A 127 -14.64 20.60 20.75
N ASP A 128 -15.81 20.92 20.20
CA ASP A 128 -16.95 20.01 20.05
C ASP A 128 -16.61 18.80 19.16
N MET A 129 -15.93 19.02 18.03
CA MET A 129 -15.47 17.95 17.15
C MET A 129 -14.56 16.93 17.87
N VAL A 130 -13.70 17.41 18.79
CA VAL A 130 -12.81 16.53 19.55
C VAL A 130 -13.55 15.86 20.72
N TYR A 131 -14.22 16.65 21.58
CA TYR A 131 -14.77 16.14 22.83
C TYR A 131 -16.07 15.37 22.70
N ALA A 132 -16.81 15.55 21.59
CA ALA A 132 -17.98 14.74 21.26
C ALA A 132 -17.62 13.43 20.54
N ASN A 133 -16.38 13.27 20.07
CA ASN A 133 -15.95 12.05 19.43
C ASN A 133 -15.84 10.92 20.46
N PRO A 134 -16.58 9.80 20.33
CA PRO A 134 -16.53 8.69 21.29
C PRO A 134 -15.15 8.00 21.35
N HIS A 135 -14.32 8.17 20.32
CA HIS A 135 -12.96 7.63 20.27
C HIS A 135 -11.92 8.54 20.94
N PHE A 136 -12.31 9.74 21.40
CA PHE A 136 -11.41 10.58 22.19
C PHE A 136 -11.27 10.06 23.62
N LEU A 137 -10.14 9.43 23.90
CA LEU A 137 -9.88 8.80 25.20
C LEU A 137 -9.39 9.84 26.23
N ARG A 138 -10.33 10.44 26.96
CA ARG A 138 -10.01 11.35 28.08
C ARG A 138 -9.01 10.76 29.09
N PRO A 139 -9.06 9.46 29.46
CA PRO A 139 -8.08 8.86 30.37
C PRO A 139 -6.65 8.85 29.84
N CYS A 140 -6.43 8.98 28.53
CA CYS A 140 -5.09 9.07 27.95
C CYS A 140 -4.44 10.45 28.15
N THR A 141 -5.16 11.41 28.72
CA THR A 141 -4.60 12.71 29.12
C THR A 141 -3.45 12.51 30.11
N ALA A 142 -2.38 13.29 29.93
CA ALA A 142 -1.20 13.30 30.80
C ALA A 142 -0.36 12.00 30.81
N ILE A 143 -0.67 11.02 29.95
CA ILE A 143 0.26 9.92 29.65
C ILE A 143 1.43 10.51 28.86
N ARG A 144 2.62 10.49 29.45
CA ARG A 144 3.84 10.91 28.76
C ARG A 144 4.39 9.76 27.93
N GLN A 145 4.32 9.89 26.61
CA GLN A 145 5.00 8.96 25.71
C GLN A 145 6.48 9.28 25.59
N ARG A 146 7.31 8.26 25.37
CA ARG A 146 8.73 8.48 25.08
C ARG A 146 8.86 9.28 23.78
N LYS A 147 9.68 10.33 23.80
CA LYS A 147 9.95 11.20 22.64
C LYS A 147 8.69 11.81 22.02
N ASP A 148 7.63 12.01 22.80
CA ASP A 148 6.33 12.53 22.33
C ASP A 148 5.72 11.75 21.15
N GLN A 149 5.99 10.45 21.08
CA GLN A 149 5.49 9.57 20.05
C GLN A 149 4.19 8.89 20.51
N HIS A 150 3.06 9.51 20.23
CA HIS A 150 1.73 8.97 20.51
C HIS A 150 1.22 8.09 19.37
N LEU A 151 1.58 8.41 18.13
CA LEU A 151 1.30 7.60 16.95
C LEU A 151 2.51 6.67 16.70
N VAL A 152 2.41 5.43 17.16
CA VAL A 152 3.50 4.44 17.06
C VAL A 152 3.47 3.72 15.71
N LEU A 153 2.27 3.42 15.21
CA LEU A 153 2.07 2.75 13.94
C LEU A 153 1.02 3.52 13.12
N TYR A 154 1.32 3.72 11.85
CA TYR A 154 0.47 4.47 10.92
C TYR A 154 0.38 3.72 9.59
N GLY A 155 -0.84 3.44 9.18
CA GLY A 155 -1.16 2.96 7.83
C GLY A 155 -1.89 4.06 7.07
N VAL A 156 -1.70 4.08 5.75
CA VAL A 156 -2.33 5.08 4.88
C VAL A 156 -2.82 4.38 3.62
N ASP A 157 -4.09 4.59 3.32
CA ASP A 157 -4.70 4.08 2.11
C ASP A 157 -4.54 5.18 1.04
N ILE A 158 -3.86 4.85 -0.06
CA ILE A 158 -3.60 5.78 -1.17
C ILE A 158 -4.18 5.24 -2.47
N ALA A 159 -4.59 6.15 -3.35
CA ALA A 159 -5.07 5.83 -4.68
C ALA A 159 -4.49 6.81 -5.70
N ARG A 160 -4.35 6.35 -6.95
CA ARG A 160 -3.95 7.21 -8.06
C ARG A 160 -5.21 7.71 -8.77
N ASN A 161 -5.31 9.03 -8.95
CA ASN A 161 -6.43 9.64 -9.67
C ASN A 161 -6.26 9.49 -11.20
N PRO A 162 -7.29 9.80 -12.02
CA PRO A 162 -7.18 9.72 -13.47
C PRO A 162 -6.09 10.59 -14.10
N ALA A 163 -5.61 11.62 -13.39
CA ALA A 163 -4.51 12.48 -13.82
C ALA A 163 -3.12 11.94 -13.39
N GLY A 164 -3.05 10.75 -12.78
CA GLY A 164 -1.80 10.13 -12.33
C GLY A 164 -1.27 10.64 -10.99
N GLN A 165 -2.06 11.40 -10.24
CA GLN A 165 -1.64 11.96 -8.95
C GLN A 165 -2.06 11.07 -7.79
N TRP A 166 -1.19 10.95 -6.78
CA TRP A 166 -1.50 10.24 -5.53
C TRP A 166 -2.40 11.03 -4.61
N TRP A 167 -3.48 10.40 -4.18
CA TRP A 167 -4.40 10.91 -3.16
C TRP A 167 -4.37 10.00 -1.93
N VAL A 168 -4.41 10.62 -0.75
CA VAL A 168 -4.73 9.91 0.50
C VAL A 168 -6.23 9.73 0.55
N VAL A 169 -6.67 8.48 0.70
CA VAL A 169 -8.07 8.10 0.80
C VAL A 169 -8.48 7.90 2.25
N ASP A 170 -7.62 7.29 3.06
CA ASP A 170 -7.90 7.02 4.48
C ASP A 170 -6.61 6.96 5.32
N ASP A 171 -6.75 7.21 6.62
CA ASP A 171 -5.68 7.17 7.62
C ASP A 171 -5.99 6.13 8.70
N ARG A 172 -5.07 5.18 8.90
CA ARG A 172 -5.19 4.12 9.90
C ARG A 172 -4.24 4.39 11.06
N THR A 173 -4.73 5.06 12.10
CA THR A 173 -3.93 5.54 13.24
C THR A 173 -4.10 4.71 14.52
N GLN A 174 -4.79 3.56 14.45
CA GLN A 174 -5.04 2.66 15.59
C GLN A 174 -4.11 1.44 15.50
N ALA A 175 -4.64 0.32 15.00
CA ALA A 175 -3.92 -0.92 14.77
C ALA A 175 -4.00 -1.30 13.28
N PRO A 176 -3.30 -0.58 12.38
CA PRO A 176 -3.30 -0.92 10.98
C PRO A 176 -2.73 -2.33 10.78
N SER A 177 -3.45 -3.15 10.00
CA SER A 177 -2.99 -4.44 9.50
C SER A 177 -2.30 -4.26 8.14
N GLY A 178 -1.80 -5.33 7.52
CA GLY A 178 -1.25 -5.27 6.16
C GLY A 178 0.24 -5.58 6.06
N ALA A 179 1.05 -5.15 7.03
CA ALA A 179 2.52 -5.30 6.97
C ALA A 179 2.97 -6.78 6.81
N GLY A 180 2.28 -7.71 7.48
CA GLY A 180 2.52 -9.15 7.32
C GLY A 180 2.24 -9.64 5.90
N TYR A 181 1.12 -9.23 5.29
CA TYR A 181 0.81 -9.58 3.91
C TYR A 181 1.83 -9.00 2.93
N ALA A 182 2.28 -7.75 3.14
CA ALA A 182 3.31 -7.14 2.29
C ALA A 182 4.64 -7.91 2.36
N LEU A 183 5.04 -8.36 3.56
CA LEU A 183 6.24 -9.17 3.74
C LEU A 183 6.08 -10.55 3.08
N GLU A 184 4.97 -11.23 3.30
CA GLU A 184 4.68 -12.54 2.68
C GLU A 184 4.67 -12.43 1.16
N ASN A 185 4.05 -11.38 0.59
CA ASN A 185 4.10 -11.11 -0.85
C ASN A 185 5.55 -11.00 -1.34
N ARG A 186 6.41 -10.27 -0.62
CA ARG A 186 7.82 -10.13 -0.99
C ARG A 186 8.57 -11.46 -0.92
N VAL A 187 8.32 -12.27 0.11
CA VAL A 187 8.96 -13.58 0.30
C VAL A 187 8.53 -14.56 -0.80
N VAL A 188 7.23 -14.68 -1.05
CA VAL A 188 6.68 -15.56 -2.10
C VAL A 188 7.19 -15.12 -3.46
N MET A 189 7.11 -13.83 -3.79
CA MET A 189 7.51 -13.33 -5.11
C MET A 189 9.02 -13.44 -5.36
N SER A 190 9.86 -13.19 -4.36
CA SER A 190 11.31 -13.34 -4.49
C SER A 190 11.75 -14.80 -4.67
N ARG A 191 11.03 -15.76 -4.10
CA ARG A 191 11.27 -17.20 -4.31
C ARG A 191 10.77 -17.69 -5.68
N THR A 192 9.62 -17.19 -6.12
CA THR A 192 9.00 -17.59 -7.39
C THR A 192 9.73 -17.01 -8.60
N PHE A 193 10.12 -15.73 -8.53
CA PHE A 193 10.73 -15.00 -9.65
C PHE A 193 12.07 -14.36 -9.27
N PRO A 194 13.07 -15.11 -8.82
CA PRO A 194 14.31 -14.55 -8.27
C PRO A 194 15.06 -13.62 -9.22
N ASN A 195 14.99 -13.87 -10.53
CA ASN A 195 15.66 -13.05 -11.55
C ASN A 195 14.95 -11.71 -11.82
N LEU A 196 13.67 -11.55 -11.43
CA LEU A 196 12.94 -10.29 -11.56
C LEU A 196 13.20 -9.33 -10.39
N PHE A 197 13.76 -9.84 -9.29
CA PHE A 197 13.94 -9.11 -8.03
C PHE A 197 15.40 -8.89 -7.62
N ARG A 198 16.35 -9.19 -8.53
CA ARG A 198 17.78 -8.89 -8.37
C ARG A 198 18.17 -7.61 -9.08
#